data_AF-A0A3M1T5F8-F1
#
_entry.id   AF-A0A3M1T5F8-F1
#
_cell.length_a   1.000
_cell.length_b   1.000
_cell.length_c   1.000
_cell.angle_alpha   90.00
_cell.angle_beta   90.00
_cell.angle_gamma   90.00
#
_symmetry.space_group_name_H-M   'P 1'
#
loop_
_entity.id
_entity.type
_entity.pdbx_description
1 polymer ?
#
loop_
_entity_poly.entity_id
_entity_poly.type
_entity_poly.pdbx_seq_one_letter_code
_entity_poly.pdbx_strand_id
1 'polypeptide(L)'
;MLESLHLDAVEDAEDQPHQGEHEQPLEVEDQGEAESIGLDDDHEGAILGDRSRVTNRSPLGDPLKPKAIVLLSGGLDSTTCAAWALREGYEVVALSLDYGQRQRIELERARAVATRLGVEHRVVKVDLAVLGGSALTDPALDVPKDRDEEAIGAGVPVTYVPARNTILLSLALGLAEVVDARHLVIGVNRLDYSGYPDCRAPFLRAFEELAQVATRAGAEEGVRFEVLAPLLDLSKADIVRLARSLEAPIELTHSCYDPDPEGRSCGRCDACRLRLRGFAEAGCEDPIPYAEGGAP
;
A
#
# COMPACT_ATOMS: atom_id res chain seq x y z
N MET A 1 28.38 14.03 20.12
CA MET A 1 28.69 14.22 18.69
C MET A 1 27.38 14.42 17.96
N LEU A 2 26.76 15.57 18.25
CA LEU A 2 25.65 16.22 17.56
C LEU A 2 26.02 17.70 17.74
N GLU A 3 26.95 18.14 16.92
CA GLU A 3 27.31 19.55 16.70
C GLU A 3 26.45 20.00 15.51
N SER A 4 25.89 21.19 15.40
CA SER A 4 25.85 22.38 16.23
C SER A 4 25.02 23.36 15.39
N LEU A 5 23.88 23.86 15.88
CA LEU A 5 23.29 25.09 15.34
C LEU A 5 22.94 25.99 16.52
N HIS A 6 23.64 27.11 16.55
CA HIS A 6 23.62 28.14 17.58
C HIS A 6 22.26 28.84 17.60
N LEU A 7 21.71 28.97 18.80
CA LEU A 7 20.73 29.99 19.15
C LEU A 7 21.49 31.30 19.38
N ASP A 8 21.13 32.34 18.63
CA ASP A 8 21.27 33.72 19.09
C ASP A 8 19.88 34.36 19.02
N ALA A 9 19.42 34.81 20.18
CA ALA A 9 18.21 35.58 20.38
C ALA A 9 18.48 37.06 20.08
N VAL A 10 17.49 37.74 19.50
CA VAL A 10 17.33 39.20 19.62
C VAL A 10 15.86 39.50 19.87
N GLU A 11 15.61 40.24 20.95
CA GLU A 11 14.32 40.67 21.49
C GLU A 11 13.67 41.83 20.70
N ASP A 12 12.34 41.85 20.78
CA ASP A 12 11.38 42.97 20.82
C ASP A 12 11.39 44.12 19.79
N ALA A 13 10.26 44.25 19.07
CA ALA A 13 9.65 45.54 18.69
C ALA A 13 8.13 45.40 18.36
N GLU A 14 7.34 45.89 19.31
CA GLU A 14 6.01 46.56 19.28
C GLU A 14 5.07 46.50 18.04
N ASP A 15 3.88 45.95 18.31
CA ASP A 15 2.50 46.43 18.06
C ASP A 15 2.19 47.51 16.99
N GLN A 16 1.42 47.15 15.95
CA GLN A 16 0.31 47.96 15.39
C GLN A 16 -0.55 47.17 14.37
N PRO A 17 -1.88 47.42 14.27
CA PRO A 17 -2.82 46.58 13.52
C PRO A 17 -3.03 47.07 12.07
N HIS A 18 -2.99 46.16 11.10
CA HIS A 18 -3.39 46.46 9.72
C HIS A 18 -4.75 45.84 9.38
N GLN A 19 -5.57 46.73 8.81
CA GLN A 19 -6.97 46.58 8.46
C GLN A 19 -7.17 45.61 7.29
N GLY A 20 -8.32 44.95 7.29
CA GLY A 20 -8.73 44.04 6.24
C GLY A 20 -8.97 44.75 4.91
N GLU A 21 -8.54 44.10 3.84
CA GLU A 21 -8.96 44.40 2.47
C GLU A 21 -9.65 43.17 1.89
N HIS A 22 -10.83 43.45 1.33
CA HIS A 22 -11.69 42.53 0.60
C HIS A 22 -11.04 42.07 -0.70
N GLU A 23 -10.78 40.77 -0.86
CA GLU A 23 -10.53 40.19 -2.18
C GLU A 23 -11.86 39.70 -2.79
N GLN A 24 -12.20 40.27 -3.95
CA GLN A 24 -13.32 39.84 -4.80
C GLN A 24 -12.89 38.61 -5.63
N PRO A 25 -13.81 37.69 -5.98
CA PRO A 25 -13.46 36.52 -6.79
C PRO A 25 -13.26 36.90 -8.26
N LEU A 26 -12.18 36.38 -8.85
CA LEU A 26 -11.91 36.43 -10.29
C LEU A 26 -12.86 35.47 -11.04
N GLU A 27 -13.66 36.01 -11.94
CA GLU A 27 -14.38 35.26 -12.97
C GLU A 27 -13.37 34.77 -14.03
N VAL A 28 -13.37 33.47 -14.30
CA VAL A 28 -12.60 32.87 -15.40
C VAL A 28 -13.56 32.66 -16.56
N GLU A 29 -13.38 33.43 -17.63
CA GLU A 29 -14.08 33.26 -18.90
C GLU A 29 -13.60 32.00 -19.62
N ASP A 30 -14.57 31.15 -19.97
CA ASP A 30 -14.44 29.93 -20.77
C ASP A 30 -14.41 30.31 -22.27
N GLN A 31 -13.29 30.03 -22.95
CA GLN A 31 -13.19 30.16 -24.42
C GLN A 31 -12.35 29.04 -25.04
N GLY A 32 -13.01 28.29 -25.93
CA GLY A 32 -12.42 27.61 -27.08
C GLY A 32 -11.88 26.20 -26.80
N GLU A 33 -12.04 25.20 -27.66
CA GLU A 33 -12.68 25.06 -28.96
C GLU A 33 -12.64 23.54 -29.23
N ALA A 34 -13.76 22.96 -29.67
CA ALA A 34 -13.83 21.52 -29.96
C ALA A 34 -13.37 21.26 -31.40
N GLU A 35 -12.16 20.72 -31.58
CA GLU A 35 -11.73 20.15 -32.86
C GLU A 35 -12.03 18.65 -32.91
N SER A 36 -12.94 18.29 -33.82
CA SER A 36 -13.27 16.92 -34.21
C SER A 36 -12.19 16.36 -35.15
N ILE A 37 -11.55 15.26 -34.76
CA ILE A 37 -10.62 14.52 -35.62
C ILE A 37 -11.34 13.27 -36.14
N GLY A 38 -11.43 13.17 -37.45
CA GLY A 38 -12.10 12.10 -38.18
C GLY A 38 -11.40 10.74 -38.03
N LEU A 39 -12.22 9.70 -37.99
CA LEU A 39 -11.83 8.30 -38.10
C LEU A 39 -11.88 7.93 -39.59
N ASP A 40 -10.75 7.53 -40.14
CA ASP A 40 -10.68 6.82 -41.42
C ASP A 40 -10.18 5.39 -41.17
N ASP A 41 -10.93 4.46 -41.74
CA ASP A 41 -10.84 3.01 -41.66
C ASP A 41 -9.69 2.40 -42.48
N ASP A 42 -9.37 1.15 -42.11
CA ASP A 42 -8.89 0.04 -42.95
C ASP A 42 -7.49 0.11 -43.60
N HIS A 43 -6.58 -0.71 -43.06
CA HIS A 43 -5.68 -1.52 -43.90
C HIS A 43 -5.24 -2.83 -43.24
N GLU A 44 -5.75 -3.94 -43.79
CA GLU A 44 -5.17 -5.29 -43.69
C GLU A 44 -3.77 -5.35 -44.33
N GLY A 45 -2.87 -6.19 -43.80
CA GLY A 45 -1.62 -6.53 -44.49
C GLY A 45 -0.61 -7.33 -43.66
N ALA A 46 -0.68 -8.65 -43.78
CA ALA A 46 0.22 -9.64 -43.19
C ALA A 46 1.71 -9.44 -43.49
N ILE A 47 2.61 -9.78 -42.53
CA ILE A 47 3.89 -10.45 -42.82
C ILE A 47 4.23 -11.46 -41.71
N LEU A 48 4.11 -12.74 -42.06
CA LEU A 48 4.78 -13.88 -41.43
C LEU A 48 6.30 -13.75 -41.63
N GLY A 49 7.07 -13.86 -40.55
CA GLY A 49 8.52 -13.95 -40.58
C GLY A 49 9.03 -15.02 -39.62
N ASP A 50 9.13 -16.25 -40.12
CA ASP A 50 9.95 -17.31 -39.54
C ASP A 50 11.42 -16.84 -39.50
N ARG A 51 11.97 -16.75 -38.29
CA ARG A 51 13.41 -16.75 -38.04
C ARG A 51 13.74 -17.71 -36.92
N SER A 52 13.60 -18.99 -37.22
CA SER A 52 14.47 -20.01 -36.66
C SER A 52 15.94 -19.62 -36.89
N ARG A 53 16.67 -19.22 -35.83
CA ARG A 53 18.09 -19.61 -35.62
C ARG A 53 18.75 -19.12 -34.33
N VAL A 54 19.47 -20.09 -33.76
CA VAL A 54 20.61 -20.00 -32.82
C VAL A 54 20.25 -19.88 -31.34
N THR A 55 20.17 -21.06 -30.72
CA THR A 55 20.40 -21.27 -29.30
C THR A 55 21.84 -20.87 -28.95
N ASN A 56 22.01 -19.64 -28.45
CA ASN A 56 23.23 -19.29 -27.72
C ASN A 56 22.93 -19.49 -26.22
N ARG A 57 23.10 -20.72 -25.74
CA ARG A 57 23.11 -20.97 -24.29
C ARG A 57 24.44 -20.45 -23.74
N SER A 58 24.39 -19.25 -23.16
CA SER A 58 25.46 -18.73 -22.30
C SER A 58 25.64 -19.64 -21.07
N PRO A 59 26.88 -19.91 -20.61
CA PRO A 59 27.15 -20.69 -19.40
C PRO A 59 27.09 -19.86 -18.10
N LEU A 60 26.49 -18.66 -18.14
CA LEU A 60 26.31 -17.79 -16.97
C LEU A 60 24.87 -17.93 -16.48
N GLY A 61 24.71 -17.95 -15.15
CA GLY A 61 23.49 -18.33 -14.44
C GLY A 61 22.19 -17.67 -14.92
N ASP A 62 21.08 -18.24 -14.46
CA ASP A 62 19.71 -17.73 -14.67
C ASP A 62 19.72 -16.18 -14.60
N PRO A 63 19.16 -15.45 -15.60
CA PRO A 63 19.11 -14.00 -15.53
C PRO A 63 18.58 -13.59 -14.15
N LEU A 64 19.34 -12.73 -13.46
CA LEU A 64 19.00 -12.29 -12.11
C LEU A 64 17.56 -11.79 -12.10
N LYS A 65 16.72 -12.44 -11.29
CA LYS A 65 15.31 -12.07 -11.16
C LYS A 65 15.22 -10.64 -10.63
N PRO A 66 14.33 -9.79 -11.16
CA PRO A 66 14.14 -8.46 -10.59
C PRO A 66 13.70 -8.59 -9.14
N LYS A 67 14.28 -7.79 -8.25
CA LYS A 67 13.93 -7.80 -6.83
C LYS A 67 12.79 -6.83 -6.53
N ALA A 68 11.91 -7.27 -5.62
CA ALA A 68 10.80 -6.47 -5.12
C ALA A 68 10.76 -6.49 -3.59
N ILE A 69 10.60 -5.32 -2.98
CA ILE A 69 10.27 -5.20 -1.56
C ILE A 69 8.74 -5.23 -1.43
N VAL A 70 8.19 -6.22 -0.74
CA VAL A 70 6.75 -6.32 -0.51
C VAL A 70 6.43 -5.87 0.91
N LEU A 71 5.59 -4.84 1.05
CA LEU A 71 5.06 -4.44 2.35
C LEU A 71 4.04 -5.51 2.84
N LEU A 72 4.46 -6.33 3.79
CA LEU A 72 3.71 -7.49 4.28
C LEU A 72 3.16 -7.23 5.68
N SER A 73 1.84 -7.19 5.83
CA SER A 73 1.17 -7.04 7.14
C SER A 73 0.58 -8.35 7.68
N GLY A 74 0.56 -9.42 6.87
CA GLY A 74 -0.15 -10.66 7.22
C GLY A 74 -1.66 -10.62 6.98
N GLY A 75 -2.19 -9.51 6.46
CA GLY A 75 -3.56 -9.39 5.99
C GLY A 75 -3.78 -10.02 4.61
N LEU A 76 -5.05 -10.13 4.21
CA LEU A 76 -5.46 -10.68 2.91
C LEU A 76 -4.74 -9.97 1.75
N ASP A 77 -4.83 -8.65 1.71
CA ASP A 77 -4.33 -7.81 0.61
C ASP A 77 -2.80 -7.92 0.47
N SER A 78 -2.05 -7.70 1.55
CA SER A 78 -0.58 -7.76 1.51
C SER A 78 -0.06 -9.18 1.22
N THR A 79 -0.76 -10.22 1.68
CA THR A 79 -0.47 -11.62 1.33
C THR A 79 -0.72 -11.89 -0.16
N THR A 80 -1.79 -11.31 -0.71
CA THR A 80 -2.10 -11.40 -2.14
C THR A 80 -1.03 -10.71 -2.98
N CYS A 81 -0.56 -9.52 -2.55
CA CYS A 81 0.56 -8.83 -3.20
C CYS A 81 1.86 -9.65 -3.19
N ALA A 82 2.18 -10.33 -2.08
CA ALA A 82 3.37 -11.18 -2.00
C ALA A 82 3.27 -12.37 -2.96
N ALA A 83 2.12 -13.05 -3.00
CA ALA A 83 1.88 -14.15 -3.94
C ALA A 83 1.88 -13.68 -5.40
N TRP A 84 1.32 -12.49 -5.67
CA TRP A 84 1.33 -11.86 -6.98
C TRP A 84 2.76 -11.57 -7.44
N ALA A 85 3.57 -10.93 -6.59
CA ALA A 85 4.96 -10.60 -6.94
C ALA A 85 5.79 -11.86 -7.24
N LEU A 86 5.59 -12.95 -6.51
CA LEU A 86 6.23 -14.23 -6.83
C LEU A 86 5.78 -14.79 -8.17
N ARG A 87 4.49 -14.67 -8.51
CA ARG A 87 3.93 -15.12 -9.79
C ARG A 87 4.47 -14.32 -10.97
N GLU A 88 4.66 -13.00 -10.81
CA GLU A 88 5.29 -12.12 -11.81
C GLU A 88 6.80 -12.37 -11.97
N GLY A 89 7.38 -13.24 -11.15
CA GLY A 89 8.78 -13.65 -11.28
C GLY A 89 9.77 -12.80 -10.49
N TYR A 90 9.30 -11.97 -9.56
CA TYR A 90 10.18 -11.20 -8.68
C TYR A 90 10.87 -12.09 -7.65
N GLU A 91 12.12 -11.74 -7.31
CA GLU A 91 12.75 -12.17 -6.07
C GLU A 91 12.24 -11.25 -4.94
N VAL A 92 11.46 -11.82 -4.01
CA VAL A 92 10.72 -11.05 -3.01
C VAL A 92 11.48 -10.98 -1.69
N VAL A 93 11.62 -9.75 -1.16
CA VAL A 93 11.94 -9.49 0.24
C VAL A 93 10.73 -8.85 0.90
N ALA A 94 10.10 -9.55 1.84
CA ALA A 94 8.97 -9.05 2.60
C ALA A 94 9.44 -8.14 3.75
N LEU A 95 8.79 -6.99 3.91
CA LEU A 95 9.01 -6.04 4.99
C LEU A 95 7.72 -5.85 5.79
N SER A 96 7.75 -6.20 7.07
CA SER A 96 6.70 -5.84 8.03
C SER A 96 7.16 -4.73 8.95
N LEU A 97 6.19 -3.98 9.47
CA LEU A 97 6.44 -2.96 10.47
C LEU A 97 5.76 -3.30 11.79
N ASP A 98 6.55 -3.28 12.85
CA ASP A 98 6.08 -3.19 14.22
C ASP A 98 6.05 -1.70 14.59
N TYR A 99 4.90 -1.06 14.36
CA TYR A 99 4.74 0.36 14.58
C TYR A 99 4.04 0.75 15.88
N GLY A 100 3.97 -0.18 16.83
CA GLY A 100 3.18 0.00 18.05
C GLY A 100 1.69 -0.24 17.82
N GLN A 101 1.31 -0.93 16.73
CA GLN A 101 -0.07 -1.35 16.54
C GLN A 101 -0.58 -2.17 17.72
N ARG A 102 -1.86 -1.97 18.07
CA ARG A 102 -2.53 -2.71 19.16
C ARG A 102 -2.41 -4.24 19.02
N GLN A 103 -2.41 -4.75 17.80
CA GLN A 103 -2.53 -6.18 17.52
C GLN A 103 -1.20 -6.78 17.04
N ARG A 104 -0.50 -7.47 17.94
CA ARG A 104 0.75 -8.19 17.60
C ARG A 104 0.53 -9.43 16.74
N ILE A 105 -0.69 -9.97 16.72
CA ILE A 105 -1.05 -11.14 15.90
C ILE A 105 -0.74 -10.90 14.41
N GLU A 106 -0.84 -9.67 13.92
CA GLU A 106 -0.51 -9.33 12.53
C GLU A 106 0.95 -9.69 12.17
N LEU A 107 1.90 -9.43 13.07
CA LEU A 107 3.31 -9.74 12.85
C LEU A 107 3.57 -11.26 12.85
N GLU A 108 2.85 -12.00 13.68
CA GLU A 108 2.90 -13.47 13.70
C GLU A 108 2.36 -14.04 12.39
N ARG A 109 1.26 -13.48 11.89
CA ARG A 109 0.62 -13.88 10.62
C ARG A 109 1.49 -13.52 9.43
N ALA A 110 2.10 -12.33 9.42
CA ALA A 110 3.06 -11.94 8.40
C ALA A 110 4.25 -12.91 8.33
N ARG A 111 4.80 -13.31 9.49
CA ARG A 111 5.89 -14.30 9.56
C ARG A 111 5.45 -15.67 9.03
N ALA A 112 4.25 -16.12 9.39
CA ALA A 112 3.70 -17.38 8.91
C ALA A 112 3.49 -17.38 7.39
N VAL A 113 2.94 -16.29 6.84
CA VAL A 113 2.77 -16.07 5.40
C VAL A 113 4.11 -16.07 4.68
N ALA A 114 5.08 -15.29 5.16
CA ALA A 114 6.41 -15.23 4.55
C ALA A 114 7.10 -16.61 4.53
N THR A 115 6.98 -17.35 5.64
CA THR A 115 7.49 -18.72 5.75
C THR A 115 6.83 -19.65 4.74
N ARG A 116 5.49 -19.58 4.60
CA ARG A 116 4.73 -20.41 3.65
C ARG A 116 5.08 -20.09 2.20
N LEU A 117 5.30 -18.82 1.88
CA LEU A 117 5.70 -18.37 0.55
C LEU A 117 7.20 -18.56 0.26
N GLY A 118 8.00 -18.90 1.27
CA GLY A 118 9.44 -19.11 1.12
C GLY A 118 10.24 -17.84 0.82
N VAL A 119 9.78 -16.69 1.31
CA VAL A 119 10.42 -15.38 1.05
C VAL A 119 11.24 -14.90 2.24
N GLU A 120 12.28 -14.10 1.98
CA GLU A 120 12.99 -13.38 3.04
C GLU A 120 12.02 -12.43 3.75
N HIS A 121 12.07 -12.37 5.09
CA HIS A 121 11.19 -11.52 5.88
C HIS A 121 11.98 -10.67 6.88
N ARG A 122 11.84 -9.35 6.77
CA ARG A 122 12.39 -8.38 7.72
C ARG A 122 11.26 -7.70 8.48
N VAL A 123 11.50 -7.43 9.75
CA VAL A 123 10.59 -6.64 10.59
C VAL A 123 11.35 -5.41 11.08
N VAL A 124 10.80 -4.22 10.81
CA VAL A 124 11.34 -2.96 11.31
C VAL A 124 10.43 -2.42 12.40
N LYS A 125 11.02 -1.96 13.50
CA LYS A 125 10.28 -1.35 14.61
C LYS A 125 10.32 0.17 14.50
N VAL A 126 9.17 0.82 14.44
CA VAL A 126 9.04 2.29 14.39
C VAL A 126 7.87 2.72 15.26
N ASP A 127 8.11 3.26 16.44
CA ASP A 127 7.00 3.65 17.31
C ASP A 127 6.22 4.84 16.72
N LEU A 128 5.06 4.57 16.11
CA LEU A 128 4.16 5.61 15.59
C LEU A 128 3.13 6.05 16.63
N ALA A 129 3.03 5.36 17.77
CA ALA A 129 2.13 5.77 18.85
C ALA A 129 2.55 7.14 19.43
N VAL A 130 3.83 7.48 19.35
CA VAL A 130 4.36 8.80 19.74
C VAL A 130 3.76 9.96 18.95
N LEU A 131 3.21 9.71 17.75
CA LEU A 131 2.56 10.74 16.93
C LEU A 131 1.08 10.93 17.31
N GLY A 132 0.43 9.89 17.85
CA GLY A 132 -0.99 9.90 18.24
C GLY A 132 -1.99 10.02 17.08
N GLY A 133 -3.25 10.29 17.42
CA GLY A 133 -4.31 10.65 16.45
C GLY A 133 -5.02 9.50 15.74
N SER A 134 -4.80 8.24 16.17
CA SER A 134 -5.45 7.07 15.56
C SER A 134 -5.91 6.05 16.60
N ALA A 135 -7.09 5.46 16.40
CA ALA A 135 -7.57 4.33 17.19
C ALA A 135 -6.73 3.06 17.02
N LEU A 136 -5.85 2.98 16.02
CA LEU A 136 -4.94 1.84 15.84
C LEU A 136 -3.64 1.96 16.65
N THR A 137 -3.31 3.15 17.12
CA THR A 137 -2.06 3.44 17.86
C THR A 137 -2.28 4.06 19.24
N ASP A 138 -3.45 4.65 19.52
CA ASP A 138 -3.79 5.24 20.81
C ASP A 138 -4.85 4.37 21.54
N PRO A 139 -4.53 3.70 22.65
CA PRO A 139 -5.45 2.84 23.42
C PRO A 139 -6.68 3.56 24.00
N ALA A 140 -6.69 4.89 24.08
CA ALA A 140 -7.82 5.66 24.62
C ALA A 140 -8.99 5.83 23.62
N LEU A 141 -8.77 5.54 22.34
CA LEU A 141 -9.77 5.70 21.27
C LEU A 141 -10.44 4.38 20.91
N ASP A 142 -11.76 4.28 21.00
CA ASP A 142 -12.45 3.06 20.60
C ASP A 142 -12.39 2.82 19.09
N VAL A 143 -12.21 1.56 18.67
CA VAL A 143 -12.34 1.15 17.27
C VAL A 143 -13.84 1.03 16.95
N PRO A 144 -14.37 1.79 15.97
CA PRO A 144 -15.78 1.70 15.62
C PRO A 144 -16.18 0.28 15.17
N LYS A 145 -17.36 -0.16 15.61
CA LYS A 145 -17.98 -1.44 15.24
C LYS A 145 -19.36 -1.20 14.67
N ASP A 146 -19.80 -2.10 13.79
CA ASP A 146 -21.18 -2.13 13.25
C ASP A 146 -21.63 -0.83 12.56
N ARG A 147 -20.71 -0.08 11.93
CA ARG A 147 -21.07 1.13 11.16
C ARG A 147 -21.91 0.78 9.93
N ASP A 148 -22.81 1.66 9.52
CA ASP A 148 -23.54 1.50 8.26
C ASP A 148 -22.58 1.42 7.07
N GLU A 149 -22.92 0.60 6.07
CA GLU A 149 -22.02 0.36 4.93
C GLU A 149 -21.75 1.62 4.11
N GLU A 150 -22.75 2.49 4.00
CA GLU A 150 -22.63 3.79 3.34
C GLU A 150 -21.67 4.76 4.08
N ALA A 151 -21.43 4.52 5.37
CA ALA A 151 -20.48 5.28 6.17
C ALA A 151 -19.04 4.72 6.08
N ILE A 152 -18.85 3.53 5.54
CA ILE A 152 -17.51 2.94 5.32
C ILE A 152 -16.92 3.58 4.06
N GLY A 153 -15.78 4.26 4.24
CA GLY A 153 -15.10 4.97 3.14
C GLY A 153 -15.57 6.43 2.96
N ALA A 154 -16.50 6.91 3.79
CA ALA A 154 -16.90 8.31 3.84
C ALA A 154 -15.99 9.11 4.80
N GLY A 155 -15.15 9.98 4.24
CA GLY A 155 -14.19 10.78 5.01
C GLY A 155 -13.01 9.98 5.57
N VAL A 156 -12.14 10.66 6.32
CA VAL A 156 -10.96 10.04 6.95
C VAL A 156 -11.41 9.42 8.29
N PRO A 157 -11.32 8.08 8.47
CA PRO A 157 -11.80 7.42 9.68
C PRO A 157 -10.84 7.61 10.86
N VAL A 158 -11.31 7.44 12.10
CA VAL A 158 -10.47 7.49 13.32
C VAL A 158 -9.41 6.37 13.35
N THR A 159 -9.55 5.34 12.53
CA THR A 159 -8.54 4.29 12.31
C THR A 159 -7.43 4.71 11.33
N TYR A 160 -7.49 5.93 10.78
CA TYR A 160 -6.40 6.51 10.00
C TYR A 160 -5.17 6.76 10.88
N VAL A 161 -4.02 6.26 10.46
CA VAL A 161 -2.73 6.62 11.05
C VAL A 161 -2.09 7.66 10.12
N PRO A 162 -1.83 8.90 10.59
CA PRO A 162 -1.34 9.98 9.74
C PRO A 162 -0.12 9.60 8.90
N ALA A 163 -0.24 9.74 7.57
CA ALA A 163 0.82 9.49 6.59
C ALA A 163 1.52 8.12 6.73
N ARG A 164 0.81 7.10 7.22
CA ARG A 164 1.39 5.78 7.49
C ARG A 164 2.05 5.22 6.24
N ASN A 165 1.37 5.22 5.08
CA ASN A 165 1.93 4.58 3.89
C ASN A 165 3.18 5.31 3.37
N THR A 166 3.28 6.63 3.58
CA THR A 166 4.52 7.39 3.31
C THR A 166 5.68 6.87 4.15
N ILE A 167 5.46 6.61 5.44
CA ILE A 167 6.46 6.05 6.35
C ILE A 167 6.79 4.60 5.97
N LEU A 168 5.79 3.79 5.61
CA LEU A 168 6.02 2.41 5.18
C LEU A 168 6.91 2.37 3.93
N LEU A 169 6.56 3.17 2.92
CA LEU A 169 7.29 3.22 1.66
C LEU A 169 8.70 3.81 1.84
N SER A 170 8.91 4.78 2.74
CA SER A 170 10.26 5.32 2.99
C SER A 170 11.21 4.27 3.59
N LEU A 171 10.71 3.43 4.51
CA LEU A 171 11.50 2.30 5.03
C LEU A 171 11.73 1.22 3.97
N ALA A 172 10.73 0.94 3.14
CA ALA A 172 10.86 0.00 2.03
C ALA A 172 11.89 0.48 1.00
N LEU A 173 11.91 1.79 0.70
CA LEU A 173 12.88 2.41 -0.20
C LEU A 173 14.31 2.31 0.36
N GLY A 174 14.51 2.60 1.64
CA GLY A 174 15.82 2.42 2.28
C GLY A 174 16.29 0.97 2.27
N LEU A 175 15.38 0.00 2.47
CA LEU A 175 15.70 -1.41 2.32
C LEU A 175 16.03 -1.77 0.86
N ALA A 176 15.31 -1.20 -0.11
CA ALA A 176 15.51 -1.47 -1.52
C ALA A 176 16.93 -1.09 -1.97
N GLU A 177 17.47 0.05 -1.52
CA GLU A 177 18.87 0.42 -1.78
C GLU A 177 19.88 -0.60 -1.24
N VAL A 178 19.62 -1.18 -0.07
CA VAL A 178 20.53 -2.14 0.58
C VAL A 178 20.58 -3.47 -0.18
N VAL A 179 19.46 -3.88 -0.79
CA VAL A 179 19.34 -5.20 -1.44
C VAL A 179 19.32 -5.14 -2.97
N ASP A 180 19.52 -3.96 -3.55
CA ASP A 180 19.42 -3.65 -4.99
C ASP A 180 18.06 -4.05 -5.58
N ALA A 181 16.99 -3.68 -4.86
CA ALA A 181 15.62 -3.79 -5.36
C ALA A 181 15.17 -2.48 -6.01
N ARG A 182 14.36 -2.59 -7.07
CA ARG A 182 13.84 -1.45 -7.84
C ARG A 182 12.33 -1.34 -7.78
N HIS A 183 11.67 -2.34 -7.21
CA HIS A 183 10.21 -2.40 -7.14
C HIS A 183 9.77 -2.42 -5.68
N LEU A 184 8.81 -1.57 -5.35
CA LEU A 184 8.17 -1.51 -4.05
C LEU A 184 6.71 -1.92 -4.23
N VAL A 185 6.28 -3.01 -3.57
CA VAL A 185 4.91 -3.51 -3.70
C VAL A 185 4.10 -3.12 -2.47
N ILE A 186 2.97 -2.48 -2.70
CA ILE A 186 2.04 -2.03 -1.65
C ILE A 186 0.61 -2.53 -1.92
N GLY A 187 -0.04 -3.04 -0.88
CA GLY A 187 -1.40 -3.61 -0.96
C GLY A 187 -2.53 -2.60 -0.74
N VAL A 188 -2.47 -1.42 -1.37
CA VAL A 188 -3.59 -0.45 -1.35
C VAL A 188 -4.66 -0.85 -2.37
N ASN A 189 -5.93 -0.58 -2.06
CA ASN A 189 -7.07 -0.95 -2.91
C ASN A 189 -8.10 0.17 -3.09
N ARG A 190 -9.14 -0.09 -3.89
CA ARG A 190 -10.19 0.88 -4.25
C ARG A 190 -10.95 1.46 -3.05
N LEU A 191 -11.19 0.67 -2.00
CA LEU A 191 -11.89 1.15 -0.81
C LEU A 191 -10.99 2.09 0.01
N ASP A 192 -9.69 1.81 0.04
CA ASP A 192 -8.74 2.70 0.70
C ASP A 192 -8.62 4.05 -0.04
N TYR A 193 -8.82 4.05 -1.35
CA TYR A 193 -8.77 5.26 -2.19
C TYR A 193 -9.72 6.37 -1.72
N SER A 194 -10.94 6.00 -1.29
CA SER A 194 -11.96 6.97 -0.86
C SER A 194 -11.63 7.60 0.51
N GLY A 195 -11.05 6.81 1.42
CA GLY A 195 -10.76 7.23 2.80
C GLY A 195 -9.35 7.79 3.05
N TYR A 196 -8.37 7.48 2.20
CA TYR A 196 -6.95 7.72 2.49
C TYR A 196 -6.20 8.37 1.31
N PRO A 197 -5.64 9.59 1.47
CA PRO A 197 -4.90 10.26 0.40
C PRO A 197 -3.60 9.54 0.02
N ASP A 198 -2.97 8.86 0.97
CA ASP A 198 -1.74 8.08 0.83
C ASP A 198 -1.98 6.66 0.26
N CYS A 199 -3.14 6.42 -0.36
CA CYS A 199 -3.47 5.20 -1.09
C CYS A 199 -3.74 5.46 -2.58
N ARG A 200 -3.63 6.71 -3.05
CA ARG A 200 -4.09 7.13 -4.39
C ARG A 200 -2.95 7.15 -5.40
N ALA A 201 -3.29 6.98 -6.68
CA ALA A 201 -2.31 7.01 -7.77
C ALA A 201 -1.42 8.28 -7.82
N PRO A 202 -1.92 9.51 -7.54
CA PRO A 202 -1.06 10.69 -7.44
C PRO A 202 0.00 10.59 -6.35
N PHE A 203 -0.32 9.97 -5.21
CA PHE A 203 0.64 9.75 -4.13
C PHE A 203 1.72 8.75 -4.55
N LEU A 204 1.34 7.63 -5.18
CA LEU A 204 2.31 6.62 -5.63
C LEU A 204 3.32 7.21 -6.63
N ARG A 205 2.83 7.97 -7.63
CA ARG A 205 3.70 8.67 -8.59
C ARG A 205 4.60 9.70 -7.92
N ALA A 206 4.06 10.49 -6.98
CA ALA A 206 4.87 11.45 -6.23
C ALA A 206 5.96 10.75 -5.39
N PHE A 207 5.68 9.54 -4.89
CA PHE A 207 6.67 8.75 -4.17
C PHE A 207 7.78 8.22 -5.09
N GLU A 208 7.47 7.83 -6.32
CA GLU A 208 8.47 7.43 -7.32
C GLU A 208 9.42 8.60 -7.67
N GLU A 209 8.87 9.80 -7.86
CA GLU A 209 9.68 11.01 -8.08
C GLU A 209 10.56 11.35 -6.87
N LEU A 210 10.03 11.16 -5.64
CA LEU A 210 10.83 11.28 -4.42
C LEU A 210 11.98 10.26 -4.41
N ALA A 211 11.70 9.00 -4.75
CA ALA A 211 12.72 7.95 -4.78
C ALA A 211 13.85 8.28 -5.77
N GLN A 212 13.52 8.94 -6.89
CA GLN A 212 14.50 9.38 -7.89
C GLN A 212 15.52 10.38 -7.33
N VAL A 213 15.10 11.26 -6.41
CA VAL A 213 15.97 12.31 -5.85
C VAL A 213 16.55 11.99 -4.47
N ALA A 214 15.93 11.04 -3.75
CA ALA A 214 16.25 10.75 -2.36
C ALA A 214 17.22 9.56 -2.16
N THR A 215 17.57 8.86 -3.23
CA THR A 215 18.44 7.67 -3.19
C THR A 215 19.71 7.88 -3.99
N ARG A 216 20.81 7.19 -3.64
CA ARG A 216 22.04 7.19 -4.46
C ARG A 216 21.75 6.58 -5.82
N ALA A 217 21.02 5.45 -5.84
CA ALA A 217 20.66 4.77 -7.08
C ALA A 217 19.84 5.68 -8.02
N GLY A 218 18.90 6.46 -7.47
CA GLY A 218 18.14 7.44 -8.25
C GLY A 218 18.99 8.62 -8.68
N ALA A 219 19.63 9.32 -7.74
CA ALA A 219 20.25 10.61 -8.00
C ALA A 219 21.56 10.52 -8.78
N GLU A 220 22.38 9.48 -8.54
CA GLU A 220 23.71 9.35 -9.15
C GLU A 220 23.74 8.33 -10.29
N GLU A 221 22.95 7.25 -10.19
CA GLU A 221 22.98 6.14 -11.15
C GLU A 221 21.83 6.18 -12.16
N GLY A 222 20.84 7.07 -11.96
CA GLY A 222 19.67 7.20 -12.83
C GLY A 222 18.73 5.99 -12.80
N VAL A 223 18.82 5.15 -11.75
CA VAL A 223 17.94 4.00 -11.56
C VAL A 223 16.55 4.50 -11.18
N ARG A 224 15.54 3.97 -11.87
CA ARG A 224 14.14 4.25 -11.56
C ARG A 224 13.61 3.21 -10.58
N PHE A 225 12.88 3.70 -9.58
CA PHE A 225 12.08 2.89 -8.69
C PHE A 225 10.64 2.89 -9.17
N GLU A 226 9.96 1.75 -9.04
CA GLU A 226 8.55 1.60 -9.39
C GLU A 226 7.76 1.16 -8.16
N VAL A 227 6.63 1.83 -7.90
CA VAL A 227 5.70 1.48 -6.83
C VAL A 227 4.52 0.71 -7.43
N LEU A 228 4.54 -0.61 -7.22
CA LEU A 228 3.55 -1.55 -7.72
C LEU A 228 2.37 -1.66 -6.74
N ALA A 229 1.18 -1.27 -7.18
CA ALA A 229 -0.08 -1.39 -6.44
C ALA A 229 -1.07 -2.31 -7.18
N PRO A 230 -0.84 -3.64 -7.21
CA PRO A 230 -1.60 -4.57 -8.05
C PRO A 230 -3.09 -4.69 -7.67
N LEU A 231 -3.49 -4.19 -6.50
CA LEU A 231 -4.86 -4.27 -5.99
C LEU A 231 -5.62 -2.94 -6.11
N LEU A 232 -4.98 -1.88 -6.62
CA LEU A 232 -5.48 -0.50 -6.56
C LEU A 232 -6.90 -0.38 -7.13
N ASP A 233 -7.17 -1.04 -8.25
CA ASP A 233 -8.45 -0.99 -8.95
C ASP A 233 -9.36 -2.19 -8.67
N LEU A 234 -8.98 -3.10 -7.78
CA LEU A 234 -9.74 -4.31 -7.51
C LEU A 234 -10.80 -4.11 -6.42
N SER A 235 -11.97 -4.73 -6.60
CA SER A 235 -12.93 -4.89 -5.50
C SER A 235 -12.42 -5.92 -4.49
N LYS A 236 -12.99 -5.97 -3.29
CA LYS A 236 -12.59 -6.99 -2.30
C LYS A 236 -12.87 -8.41 -2.79
N ALA A 237 -13.95 -8.62 -3.54
CA ALA A 237 -14.25 -9.89 -4.18
C ALA A 237 -13.20 -10.26 -5.24
N ASP A 238 -12.73 -9.30 -6.03
CA ASP A 238 -11.68 -9.53 -7.02
C ASP A 238 -10.33 -9.85 -6.36
N ILE A 239 -10.02 -9.19 -5.24
CA ILE A 239 -8.83 -9.52 -4.42
C ILE A 239 -8.92 -10.97 -3.92
N VAL A 240 -10.08 -11.42 -3.42
CA VAL A 240 -10.27 -12.81 -3.00
C VAL A 240 -10.09 -13.78 -4.18
N ARG A 241 -10.67 -13.49 -5.34
CA ARG A 241 -10.52 -14.33 -6.54
C ARG A 241 -9.05 -14.41 -7.00
N LEU A 242 -8.35 -13.28 -6.99
CA LEU A 242 -6.93 -13.20 -7.31
C LEU A 242 -6.08 -13.98 -6.30
N ALA A 243 -6.32 -13.80 -5.00
CA ALA A 243 -5.61 -14.53 -3.96
C ALA A 243 -5.73 -16.05 -4.15
N ARG A 244 -6.93 -16.53 -4.49
CA ARG A 244 -7.19 -17.95 -4.76
C ARG A 244 -6.50 -18.43 -6.04
N SER A 245 -6.56 -17.67 -7.13
CA SER A 245 -5.88 -18.07 -8.38
C SER A 245 -4.36 -18.11 -8.26
N LEU A 246 -3.81 -17.31 -7.34
CA LEU A 246 -2.40 -17.30 -6.99
C LEU A 246 -2.00 -18.39 -5.99
N GLU A 247 -2.96 -19.15 -5.44
CA GLU A 247 -2.76 -20.07 -4.31
C GLU A 247 -2.11 -19.37 -3.10
N ALA A 248 -2.44 -18.09 -2.89
CA ALA A 248 -1.98 -17.34 -1.75
C ALA A 248 -2.48 -18.01 -0.45
N PRO A 249 -1.69 -18.03 0.64
CA PRO A 249 -2.04 -18.73 1.88
C PRO A 249 -3.06 -17.93 2.71
N ILE A 250 -4.25 -17.75 2.15
CA ILE A 250 -5.35 -16.94 2.70
C ILE A 250 -5.82 -17.43 4.07
N GLU A 251 -5.66 -18.72 4.37
CA GLU A 251 -5.98 -19.33 5.66
C GLU A 251 -5.05 -18.88 6.79
N LEU A 252 -3.87 -18.34 6.45
CA LEU A 252 -2.91 -17.81 7.43
C LEU A 252 -3.12 -16.33 7.72
N THR A 253 -4.04 -15.67 7.00
CA THR A 253 -4.16 -14.21 7.03
C THR A 253 -5.04 -13.70 8.17
N HIS A 254 -4.83 -12.44 8.55
CA HIS A 254 -5.63 -11.77 9.58
C HIS A 254 -5.94 -10.32 9.20
N SER A 255 -7.22 -9.95 9.24
CA SER A 255 -7.68 -8.60 8.87
C SER A 255 -8.35 -7.86 10.04
N CYS A 256 -8.67 -8.53 11.15
CA CYS A 256 -9.47 -7.96 12.22
C CYS A 256 -8.71 -6.86 13.00
N TYR A 257 -9.38 -5.75 13.28
CA TYR A 257 -8.81 -4.67 14.11
C TYR A 257 -8.95 -4.93 15.62
N ASP A 258 -9.85 -5.82 16.01
CA ASP A 258 -10.17 -6.10 17.40
C ASP A 258 -10.52 -7.58 17.61
N PRO A 259 -9.55 -8.50 17.43
CA PRO A 259 -9.75 -9.92 17.66
C PRO A 259 -10.10 -10.24 19.12
N ASP A 260 -10.70 -11.41 19.33
CA ASP A 260 -10.94 -11.92 20.68
C ASP A 260 -9.63 -12.37 21.38
N PRO A 261 -9.67 -12.71 22.69
CA PRO A 261 -8.48 -13.14 23.42
C PRO A 261 -7.79 -14.38 22.83
N GLU A 262 -8.50 -15.21 22.07
CA GLU A 262 -7.97 -16.36 21.36
C GLU A 262 -7.37 -16.01 19.98
N GLY A 263 -7.45 -14.75 19.56
CA GLY A 263 -6.93 -14.24 18.29
C GLY A 263 -7.85 -14.49 17.09
N ARG A 264 -9.11 -14.88 17.32
CA ARG A 264 -10.12 -15.03 16.26
C ARG A 264 -10.67 -13.67 15.84
N SER A 265 -11.06 -13.57 14.58
CA SER A 265 -11.62 -12.33 14.05
C SER A 265 -12.98 -12.03 14.67
N CYS A 266 -13.25 -10.79 15.10
CA CYS A 266 -14.52 -10.45 15.75
C CYS A 266 -15.74 -10.48 14.82
N GLY A 267 -15.53 -10.42 13.50
CA GLY A 267 -16.61 -10.45 12.52
C GLY A 267 -17.37 -9.13 12.34
N ARG A 268 -17.14 -8.15 13.23
CA ARG A 268 -17.98 -6.94 13.36
C ARG A 268 -17.29 -5.63 13.00
N CYS A 269 -15.96 -5.57 13.07
CA CYS A 269 -15.22 -4.38 12.65
C CYS A 269 -15.26 -4.23 11.12
N ASP A 270 -15.00 -3.03 10.61
CA ASP A 270 -15.07 -2.74 9.17
C ASP A 270 -14.22 -3.71 8.35
N ALA A 271 -12.98 -3.99 8.79
CA ALA A 271 -12.11 -4.93 8.10
C ALA A 271 -12.65 -6.37 8.06
N CYS A 272 -13.33 -6.84 9.11
CA CYS A 272 -13.98 -8.15 9.10
C CYS A 272 -15.17 -8.17 8.15
N ARG A 273 -16.03 -7.13 8.19
CA ARG A 273 -17.20 -7.04 7.32
C ARG A 273 -16.83 -6.97 5.85
N LEU A 274 -15.84 -6.15 5.51
CA LEU A 274 -15.32 -6.04 4.15
C LEU A 274 -14.75 -7.37 3.66
N ARG A 275 -13.98 -8.06 4.52
CA ARG A 275 -13.42 -9.38 4.20
C ARG A 275 -14.53 -10.41 3.96
N LEU A 276 -15.45 -10.59 4.92
CA LEU A 276 -16.56 -11.55 4.83
C LEU A 276 -17.41 -11.30 3.58
N ARG A 277 -17.75 -10.04 3.30
CA ARG A 277 -18.48 -9.63 2.09
C ARG A 277 -17.70 -9.98 0.83
N GLY A 278 -16.40 -9.69 0.79
CA GLY A 278 -15.55 -10.03 -0.35
C GLY A 278 -15.50 -11.53 -0.63
N PHE A 279 -15.43 -12.37 0.40
CA PHE A 279 -15.51 -13.83 0.27
C PHE A 279 -16.88 -14.27 -0.25
N ALA A 280 -17.97 -13.77 0.32
CA ALA A 280 -19.33 -14.07 -0.10
C ALA A 280 -19.59 -13.68 -1.58
N GLU A 281 -19.20 -12.48 -1.99
CA GLU A 281 -19.31 -12.00 -3.37
C GLU A 281 -18.38 -12.76 -4.33
N ALA A 282 -17.25 -13.28 -3.84
CA ALA A 282 -16.38 -14.18 -4.60
C ALA A 282 -16.95 -15.60 -4.75
N GLY A 283 -18.05 -15.92 -4.06
CA GLY A 283 -18.69 -17.23 -4.12
C GLY A 283 -17.94 -18.31 -3.32
N CYS A 284 -17.21 -17.93 -2.27
CA CYS A 284 -16.50 -18.87 -1.42
C CYS A 284 -16.57 -18.50 0.07
N GLU A 285 -16.42 -19.50 0.93
CA GLU A 285 -16.32 -19.28 2.38
C GLU A 285 -14.93 -18.78 2.76
N ASP A 286 -14.89 -17.92 3.77
CA ASP A 286 -13.64 -17.43 4.35
C ASP A 286 -13.03 -18.50 5.26
N PRO A 287 -11.77 -18.93 5.04
CA PRO A 287 -11.19 -20.06 5.76
C PRO A 287 -10.73 -19.73 7.19
N ILE A 288 -10.80 -18.47 7.64
CA ILE A 288 -10.27 -18.07 8.95
C ILE A 288 -11.34 -18.19 10.06
N PRO A 289 -10.93 -18.42 11.32
CA PRO A 289 -11.87 -18.50 12.43
C PRO A 289 -12.39 -17.13 12.86
N TYR A 290 -13.67 -17.12 13.26
CA TYR A 290 -14.37 -15.96 13.82
C TYR A 290 -14.85 -16.25 15.25
N ALA A 291 -14.97 -15.21 16.07
CA ALA A 291 -15.54 -15.31 17.41
C ALA A 291 -17.03 -15.71 17.37
N GLU A 292 -17.52 -16.39 18.41
CA GLU A 292 -18.94 -16.77 18.50
C GLU A 292 -19.84 -15.52 18.50
N GLY A 293 -20.84 -15.50 17.62
CA GLY A 293 -21.71 -14.34 17.38
C GLY A 293 -21.15 -13.29 16.40
N GLY A 294 -20.03 -13.57 15.73
CA GLY A 294 -19.40 -12.70 14.73
C GLY A 294 -19.59 -13.07 13.26
N ALA A 295 -20.17 -14.23 12.94
CA ALA A 295 -20.58 -14.55 11.56
C ALA A 295 -21.98 -13.95 11.29
N PRO A 296 -22.25 -13.43 10.08
CA PRO A 296 -23.60 -12.98 9.70
C PRO A 296 -24.64 -14.10 9.80
#